data_AF-A0A366HA39-F1
#
_entry.id   AF-A0A366HA39-F1
#
_cell.length_a   1.000
_cell.length_b   1.000
_cell.length_c   1.000
_cell.angle_alpha   90.00
_cell.angle_beta   90.00
_cell.angle_gamma   90.00
#
_symmetry.space_group_name_H-M   'P 1'
#
loop_
_entity.id
_entity.type
_entity.pdbx_description
1 polymer ?
#
loop_
_entity_poly.entity_id
_entity_poly.type
_entity_poly.pdbx_seq_one_letter_code
_entity_poly.pdbx_strand_id
1 'polypeptide(L)'
;MLHRYQLILEASGFSIPCEGHNPAAGFVCVRRTMAENEEEAGRRAIEDLLAEPKVVSMVQSTEERFGTSDSCKVRVDACFRIGWLRWTFSAIPQGFIFYEEGEEGE
;
A
#
# COMPACT_ATOMS: atom_id res chain seq x y z
N MET A 1 4.58 24.67 4.27
CA MET A 1 5.85 24.46 3.51
C MET A 1 5.95 22.98 3.20
N LEU A 2 6.18 22.60 1.95
CA LEU A 2 6.23 21.19 1.57
C LEU A 2 7.52 20.51 2.06
N HIS A 3 7.36 19.31 2.60
CA HIS A 3 8.40 18.39 3.04
C HIS A 3 8.31 17.10 2.25
N ARG A 4 9.40 16.33 2.26
CA ARG A 4 9.53 15.07 1.53
C ARG A 4 9.33 13.92 2.50
N TYR A 5 8.36 13.06 2.22
CA TYR A 5 8.05 11.91 3.05
C TYR A 5 8.25 10.62 2.27
N GLN A 6 8.71 9.58 2.97
CA GLN A 6 8.68 8.20 2.53
C GLN A 6 7.76 7.43 3.45
N LEU A 7 6.82 6.70 2.87
CA LEU A 7 5.79 5.97 3.60
C LEU A 7 5.89 4.49 3.30
N ILE A 8 5.64 3.68 4.31
CA ILE A 8 5.33 2.25 4.17
C ILE A 8 3.82 2.14 4.32
N LEU A 9 3.16 1.63 3.28
CA LEU A 9 1.73 1.40 3.26
C LEU A 9 1.48 -0.10 3.34
N GLU A 10 0.54 -0.49 4.18
CA GLU A 10 0.08 -1.86 4.32
C GLU A 10 -1.38 -1.92 3.88
N ALA A 11 -1.67 -2.88 3.02
CA ALA A 11 -2.98 -3.15 2.49
C ALA A 11 -3.40 -4.57 2.90
N SER A 12 -4.57 -4.72 3.49
CA SER A 12 -5.07 -5.99 4.06
C SER A 12 -6.52 -6.26 3.66
N GLY A 13 -6.95 -7.51 3.74
CA GLY A 13 -8.33 -7.93 3.45
C GLY A 13 -8.66 -7.94 1.96
N PHE A 14 -7.65 -8.07 1.11
CA PHE A 14 -7.79 -8.29 -0.32
C PHE A 14 -7.86 -9.80 -0.61
N SER A 15 -8.42 -10.18 -1.76
CA SER A 15 -8.19 -11.51 -2.35
C SER A 15 -7.55 -11.31 -3.73
N ILE A 16 -6.23 -11.30 -3.76
CA ILE A 16 -5.46 -11.01 -4.97
C ILE A 16 -5.10 -12.33 -5.64
N PRO A 17 -5.56 -12.59 -6.88
CA PRO A 17 -5.17 -13.80 -7.59
C PRO A 17 -3.66 -13.85 -7.81
N CYS A 18 -3.02 -14.93 -7.35
CA CYS A 18 -1.60 -15.20 -7.59
C CYS A 18 -1.48 -16.51 -8.37
N GLU A 19 -0.80 -16.50 -9.51
CA GLU A 19 -0.66 -17.69 -10.36
C GLU A 19 0.06 -18.82 -9.60
N GLY A 20 -0.58 -19.98 -9.48
CA GLY A 20 0.02 -21.17 -8.86
C GLY A 20 0.14 -21.13 -7.33
N HIS A 21 -0.42 -20.11 -6.68
CA HIS A 21 -0.35 -19.91 -5.23
C HIS A 21 -1.73 -19.61 -4.64
N ASN A 22 -1.84 -19.61 -3.32
CA ASN A 22 -3.04 -19.11 -2.67
C ASN A 22 -3.19 -17.61 -2.99
N PRO A 23 -4.43 -17.09 -3.01
CA PRO A 23 -4.66 -15.67 -3.15
C PRO A 23 -3.99 -14.90 -2.03
N ALA A 24 -3.27 -13.83 -2.36
CA ALA A 24 -2.69 -12.99 -1.32
C ALA A 24 -3.78 -12.21 -0.58
N ALA A 25 -3.67 -12.16 0.74
CA ALA A 25 -4.58 -11.46 1.64
C ALA A 25 -4.29 -9.96 1.73
N GLY A 26 -3.09 -9.56 1.31
CA GLY A 26 -2.64 -8.19 1.40
C GLY A 26 -1.31 -7.94 0.70
N PHE A 27 -0.82 -6.71 0.84
CA PHE A 27 0.48 -6.31 0.36
C PHE A 27 1.08 -5.15 1.15
N VAL A 28 2.39 -5.05 1.10
CA VAL A 28 3.14 -3.87 1.57
C VAL A 28 3.76 -3.17 0.37
N CYS A 29 3.74 -1.83 0.37
CA CYS A 29 4.45 -1.04 -0.62
C CYS A 29 5.11 0.20 0.01
N VAL A 30 6.13 0.72 -0.67
CA VAL A 30 6.80 1.97 -0.28
C VAL A 30 6.39 3.06 -1.25
N ARG A 31 6.03 4.24 -0.72
CA ARG A 31 5.67 5.42 -1.49
C ARG A 31 6.46 6.64 -1.04
N ARG A 32 6.59 7.62 -1.94
CA ARG A 32 7.18 8.92 -1.66
C ARG A 32 6.19 10.00 -2.04
N THR A 33 6.01 10.98 -1.16
CA THR A 33 5.12 12.11 -1.42
C THR A 33 5.68 13.40 -0.86
N MET A 34 5.18 14.51 -1.38
CA MET A 34 5.43 15.84 -0.83
C MET A 34 4.17 16.37 -0.17
N ALA A 35 4.27 16.73 1.11
CA ALA A 35 3.16 17.19 1.92
C ALA A 35 3.63 18.19 2.98
N GLU A 36 2.70 18.87 3.64
CA GLU A 36 3.03 19.84 4.68
C GLU A 36 3.39 19.16 6.01
N ASN A 37 2.73 18.05 6.32
CA ASN A 37 2.91 17.25 7.54
C ASN A 37 2.72 15.75 7.24
N GLU A 38 2.93 14.91 8.25
CA GLU A 38 2.84 13.44 8.11
C GLU A 38 1.41 12.94 7.88
N GLU A 39 0.41 13.60 8.47
CA GLU A 39 -1.01 13.28 8.30
C GLU A 39 -1.45 13.46 6.84
N GLU A 40 -1.13 14.62 6.26
CA GLU A 40 -1.42 14.92 4.86
C GLU A 40 -0.60 14.03 3.91
N ALA A 41 0.63 13.68 4.28
CA ALA A 41 1.44 12.72 3.52
C ALA A 41 0.76 11.34 3.48
N GLY A 42 0.26 10.88 4.63
CA GLY A 42 -0.45 9.62 4.75
C GLY A 42 -1.73 9.59 3.92
N ARG A 43 -2.59 10.60 4.09
CA ARG A 43 -3.84 10.73 3.35
C ARG A 43 -3.62 10.71 1.84
N ARG A 44 -2.71 11.55 1.33
CA ARG A 44 -2.38 11.59 -0.10
C ARG A 44 -1.83 10.27 -0.62
N ALA A 45 -0.90 9.65 0.13
CA ALA A 45 -0.29 8.41 -0.32
C ALA A 45 -1.31 7.26 -0.40
N ILE A 46 -2.30 7.23 0.52
CA ILE A 46 -3.41 6.27 0.47
C ILE A 46 -4.34 6.57 -0.70
N GLU A 47 -4.74 7.83 -0.89
CA GLU A 47 -5.61 8.25 -2.01
C GLU A 47 -4.97 7.93 -3.36
N ASP A 48 -3.70 8.28 -3.53
CA ASP A 48 -2.94 7.98 -4.75
C ASP A 48 -2.87 6.47 -4.98
N LEU A 49 -2.57 5.68 -3.94
CA LEU A 49 -2.49 4.22 -4.03
C LEU A 49 -3.82 3.59 -4.42
N LEU A 50 -4.94 4.02 -3.82
CA LEU A 50 -6.27 3.51 -4.12
C LEU A 50 -6.74 3.90 -5.53
N ALA A 51 -6.21 4.99 -6.10
CA ALA A 51 -6.47 5.39 -7.47
C ALA A 51 -5.59 4.65 -8.50
N GLU A 52 -4.56 3.91 -8.08
CA GLU A 52 -3.70 3.15 -9.00
C GLU A 52 -4.51 2.05 -9.69
N PRO A 53 -4.52 1.96 -11.04
CA PRO A 53 -5.34 0.97 -11.77
C PRO A 53 -5.12 -0.48 -11.32
N LYS A 54 -3.89 -0.80 -10.90
CA LYS A 54 -3.55 -2.13 -10.37
C LYS A 54 -4.23 -2.41 -9.03
N VAL A 55 -4.32 -1.43 -8.13
CA VAL A 55 -4.99 -1.57 -6.84
C VAL A 55 -6.50 -1.60 -7.03
N VAL A 56 -7.04 -0.76 -7.91
CA VAL A 56 -8.46 -0.79 -8.30
C VAL A 56 -8.85 -2.19 -8.80
N SER A 57 -8.03 -2.79 -9.68
CA SER A 57 -8.26 -4.16 -10.16
C SER A 57 -8.23 -5.19 -9.02
N MET A 58 -7.37 -5.04 -8.01
CA MET A 58 -7.33 -5.94 -6.84
C MET A 58 -8.58 -5.80 -5.97
N VAL A 59 -9.08 -4.57 -5.77
CA VAL A 59 -10.34 -4.32 -5.06
C VAL A 59 -11.49 -4.98 -5.80
N GLN A 60 -11.57 -4.80 -7.12
CA GLN A 60 -12.60 -5.43 -7.96
C GLN A 60 -12.55 -6.96 -7.89
N SER A 61 -11.36 -7.57 -7.99
CA SER A 61 -11.22 -9.02 -7.84
C SER A 61 -11.65 -9.53 -6.47
N THR A 62 -11.47 -8.72 -5.42
CA THR A 62 -11.94 -9.05 -4.06
C THR A 62 -13.47 -9.01 -3.98
N GLU A 63 -14.07 -7.97 -4.57
CA GLU A 63 -15.52 -7.82 -4.65
C GLU A 63 -16.19 -8.92 -5.48
N GLU A 64 -15.59 -9.30 -6.62
CA GLU A 64 -16.07 -10.42 -7.45
C GLU A 64 -16.09 -11.75 -6.68
N ARG A 65 -15.13 -11.95 -5.77
CA ARG A 65 -15.01 -13.18 -5.00
C ARG A 65 -15.93 -13.22 -3.78
N PHE A 66 -16.01 -12.12 -3.03
CA PHE A 66 -16.71 -12.08 -1.73
C PHE A 66 -18.05 -11.34 -1.78
N GLY A 67 -18.40 -10.70 -2.89
CA GLY A 67 -19.60 -9.87 -3.04
C GLY A 67 -19.50 -8.50 -2.36
N THR A 68 -18.35 -8.16 -1.78
CA THR A 68 -18.06 -6.86 -1.16
C THR A 68 -16.55 -6.60 -1.14
N SER A 69 -16.17 -5.32 -1.07
CA SER A 69 -14.80 -4.85 -0.85
C SER A 69 -14.58 -4.22 0.53
N ASP A 70 -15.54 -4.35 1.46
CA ASP A 70 -15.46 -3.74 2.81
C ASP A 70 -14.26 -4.24 3.65
N SER A 71 -13.71 -5.40 3.30
CA SER A 71 -12.51 -5.95 3.92
C SER A 71 -11.22 -5.24 3.47
N CYS A 72 -11.19 -4.64 2.27
CA CYS A 72 -10.03 -3.97 1.71
C CYS A 72 -9.68 -2.71 2.51
N LYS A 73 -8.59 -2.76 3.26
CA LYS A 73 -8.11 -1.64 4.08
C LYS A 73 -6.69 -1.30 3.68
N VAL A 74 -6.38 0.00 3.64
CA VAL A 74 -5.03 0.51 3.44
C VAL A 74 -4.71 1.44 4.60
N ARG A 75 -3.55 1.23 5.24
CA ARG A 75 -3.06 2.07 6.34
C ARG A 75 -1.61 2.48 6.12
N VAL A 76 -1.24 3.60 6.74
CA VAL A 76 0.16 3.98 6.87
C VAL A 76 0.75 3.17 8.02
N ASP A 77 1.71 2.30 7.73
CA ASP A 77 2.46 1.57 8.75
C ASP A 77 3.59 2.44 9.31
N ALA A 78 4.31 3.15 8.44
CA ALA A 78 5.34 4.10 8.85
C ALA A 78 5.43 5.31 7.93
N CYS A 79 5.74 6.47 8.49
CA CYS A 79 5.95 7.72 7.75
C CYS A 79 7.27 8.37 8.21
N PHE A 80 8.15 8.65 7.26
CA PHE A 80 9.47 9.23 7.54
C PHE A 80 9.65 10.51 6.73
N ARG A 81 9.90 11.63 7.41
CA ARG A 81 10.45 12.81 6.75
C ARG A 81 11.87 12.53 6.29
N ILE A 82 12.13 12.71 5.00
CA ILE A 82 13.45 12.44 4.39
C ILE A 82 14.07 13.70 3.78
N GLY A 83 15.40 13.76 3.80
CA GLY A 83 16.17 14.81 3.15
C GLY A 83 16.18 14.67 1.63
N TRP A 84 16.59 15.75 0.95
CA TRP A 84 16.70 15.79 -0.52
C TRP A 84 17.64 14.71 -1.08
N LEU A 85 18.78 14.47 -0.43
CA LEU A 85 19.74 13.44 -0.86
C LEU A 85 19.09 12.05 -0.92
N ARG A 86 18.36 11.66 0.13
CA ARG A 86 17.67 10.37 0.18
C ARG A 86 16.55 10.31 -0.86
N TRP A 87 15.81 11.40 -1.06
CA TRP A 87 14.76 11.48 -2.06
C TRP A 87 15.27 11.26 -3.49
N THR A 88 16.43 11.81 -3.83
CA THR A 88 16.95 11.79 -5.19
C THR A 88 17.77 10.53 -5.48
N PHE A 89 18.56 10.06 -4.51
CA PHE A 89 19.60 9.05 -4.76
C PHE A 89 19.33 7.68 -4.14
N SER A 90 18.40 7.55 -3.19
CA SER A 90 18.10 6.22 -2.64
C SER A 90 17.03 5.52 -3.46
N ALA A 91 17.36 4.27 -3.84
CA ALA A 91 16.43 3.37 -4.49
C ALA A 91 15.22 3.10 -3.57
N ILE A 92 14.04 3.08 -4.18
CA ILE A 92 12.79 2.70 -3.52
C ILE A 92 12.40 1.35 -4.09
N PRO A 93 12.06 0.34 -3.26
CA PRO A 93 11.45 -0.89 -3.73
C PRO A 93 10.26 -0.54 -4.63
N GLN A 94 10.36 -0.87 -5.91
CA GLN A 94 9.27 -0.67 -6.86
C GLN A 94 8.31 -1.85 -6.76
N GLY A 95 7.02 -1.56 -6.63
CA GLY A 95 5.96 -2.58 -6.66
C GLY A 95 5.38 -2.91 -5.29
N PHE A 96 4.86 -4.14 -5.20
CA PHE A 96 4.04 -4.64 -4.11
C PHE A 96 4.68 -5.92 -3.58
N ILE A 97 4.81 -6.02 -2.26
CA ILE A 97 5.23 -7.23 -1.57
C ILE A 97 3.97 -7.90 -1.06
N PHE A 98 3.48 -8.90 -1.78
CA PHE A 98 2.26 -9.62 -1.42
C PHE A 98 2.53 -10.60 -0.28
N TYR A 99 1.54 -10.78 0.59
CA TYR A 99 1.58 -11.78 1.64
C TYR A 99 0.25 -12.53 1.70
N GLU A 100 0.34 -13.82 2.03
CA GLU A 100 -0.83 -14.63 2.39
C GLU A 100 -1.26 -14.25 3.83
N GLU A 101 -2.53 -14.45 4.17
CA GLU A 101 -2.95 -14.39 5.57
C GLU A 101 -2.10 -15.44 6.30
N GLY A 102 -1.19 -14.98 7.16
CA GLY A 102 -0.48 -15.89 8.04
C GLY A 102 -1.53 -16.60 8.87
N GLU A 103 -1.45 -17.93 8.98
CA GLU A 103 -1.99 -18.62 10.14
C GLU A 103 -1.48 -17.81 11.35
N GLU A 104 -2.37 -17.06 11.99
CA GLU A 104 -2.08 -16.46 13.29
C GLU A 104 -1.61 -17.63 14.14
N GLY A 105 -0.30 -17.70 14.40
CA GLY A 105 0.27 -18.76 15.22
C GLY A 105 -0.46 -18.74 16.56
N GLU A 106 -1.18 -19.83 16.82
CA GLU A 106 -1.74 -20.17 18.13
C GLU A 106 -0.67 -20.09 19.24
#